data_AF-A0A444ZAF4-F1
#
_entry.id   AF-A0A444ZAF4-F1
#
_cell.length_a   1.000
_cell.length_b   1.000
_cell.length_c   1.000
_cell.angle_alpha   90.00
_cell.angle_beta   90.00
_cell.angle_gamma   90.00
#
_symmetry.space_group_name_H-M   'P 1'
#
loop_
_entity.id
_entity.type
_entity.pdbx_description
1 polymer ?
#
loop_
_entity_poly.entity_id
_entity_poly.type
_entity_poly.pdbx_seq_one_letter_code
_entity_poly.pdbx_strand_id
1 'polypeptide(L)'
;MPLSRGSAAVGLVVMLGLLLAANMEFTGSLPQGLQVDWEAILNLDPDSFVDSVKSWLYPSLKVNTSWKDYPDVASTFSTTGSVYFKVADNYIAAGLVISCCC
;
A
#
# COMPACT_ATOMS: atom_id res chain seq x y z
N MET A 1 1.29 -13.96 -14.90
CA MET A 1 1.89 -13.09 -13.87
C MET A 1 2.86 -12.12 -14.54
N PRO A 2 2.71 -10.80 -14.39
CA PRO A 2 3.42 -9.80 -15.22
C PRO A 2 4.88 -9.54 -14.81
N LEU A 3 5.30 -9.91 -13.59
CA LEU A 3 6.69 -9.76 -13.11
C LEU A 3 7.25 -11.09 -12.59
N SER A 4 8.54 -11.35 -12.86
CA SER A 4 9.25 -12.58 -12.47
C SER A 4 9.33 -12.79 -10.95
N ARG A 5 9.20 -11.72 -10.14
CA ARG A 5 9.08 -11.73 -8.67
C ARG A 5 8.29 -10.51 -8.19
N GLY A 6 7.52 -10.66 -7.11
CA GLY A 6 6.87 -9.53 -6.43
C GLY A 6 5.55 -9.02 -7.03
N SER A 7 4.96 -9.73 -8.00
CA SER A 7 3.66 -9.36 -8.58
C SER A 7 2.58 -9.14 -7.51
N ALA A 8 2.56 -9.98 -6.46
CA ALA A 8 1.64 -9.87 -5.33
C ALA A 8 1.83 -8.58 -4.51
N ALA A 9 3.08 -8.21 -4.23
CA ALA A 9 3.38 -6.99 -3.48
C ALA A 9 2.99 -5.74 -4.27
N VAL A 10 3.29 -5.72 -5.58
CA VAL A 10 2.93 -4.61 -6.45
C VAL A 10 1.40 -4.49 -6.57
N GLY A 11 0.67 -5.60 -6.73
CA GLY A 11 -0.79 -5.59 -6.77
C GLY A 11 -1.42 -4.99 -5.51
N LEU A 12 -0.94 -5.40 -4.34
CA LEU A 12 -1.40 -4.86 -3.06
C LEU A 12 -1.08 -3.37 -2.91
N VAL A 13 0.15 -2.96 -3.24
CA VAL A 13 0.57 -1.55 -3.15
C VAL A 13 -0.23 -0.66 -4.08
N VAL A 14 -0.52 -1.11 -5.30
CA VAL A 14 -1.37 -0.38 -6.25
C VAL A 14 -2.80 -0.26 -5.72
N MET A 15 -3.36 -1.33 -5.15
CA MET A 15 -4.70 -1.29 -4.54
C MET A 15 -4.76 -0.29 -3.37
N LEU A 16 -3.79 -0.33 -2.46
CA LEU A 16 -3.70 0.61 -1.35
C LEU A 16 -3.46 2.05 -1.84
N GLY A 17 -2.68 2.23 -2.89
CA GLY A 17 -2.44 3.53 -3.52
C GLY A 17 -3.70 4.16 -4.13
N LEU A 18 -4.58 3.35 -4.73
CA LEU A 18 -5.89 3.80 -5.22
C LEU A 18 -6.81 4.24 -4.07
N LEU A 19 -6.81 3.52 -2.95
CA LEU A 19 -7.58 3.90 -1.76
C LEU A 19 -7.05 5.21 -1.16
N LEU A 20 -5.72 5.36 -1.11
CA LEU A 20 -5.08 6.59 -0.65
C LEU A 20 -5.41 7.77 -1.56
N ALA A 21 -5.42 7.58 -2.88
CA ALA A 21 -5.84 8.61 -3.84
C ALA A 21 -7.32 9.01 -3.65
N ALA A 22 -8.15 8.09 -3.13
CA ALA A 22 -9.54 8.35 -2.74
C ALA A 22 -9.69 8.96 -1.33
N ASN A 23 -8.59 9.43 -0.70
CA ASN A 23 -8.54 9.95 0.67
C ASN A 23 -8.88 8.91 1.76
N MET A 24 -8.75 7.62 1.45
CA MET A 24 -8.93 6.53 2.40
C MET A 24 -7.57 5.98 2.80
N GLU A 25 -7.17 6.27 4.03
CA GLU A 25 -5.93 5.79 4.61
C GLU A 25 -6.17 4.42 5.24
N PHE A 26 -5.31 3.46 4.90
CA PHE A 26 -5.30 2.15 5.55
C PHE A 26 -4.41 2.21 6.79
N THR A 27 -5.00 2.13 7.97
CA THR A 27 -4.27 2.18 9.26
C THR A 27 -4.21 0.82 9.96
N GLY A 28 -4.76 -0.23 9.35
CA GLY A 28 -4.82 -1.57 9.92
C GLY A 28 -3.55 -2.38 9.71
N SER A 29 -3.50 -3.54 10.34
CA SER A 29 -2.55 -4.60 10.02
C SER A 29 -3.18 -5.57 9.04
N LEU A 30 -2.34 -6.16 8.17
CA LEU A 30 -2.77 -7.27 7.33
C LEU A 30 -3.07 -8.48 8.24
N PRO A 31 -4.20 -9.18 8.05
CA PRO A 31 -4.52 -10.37 8.82
C PRO A 31 -3.43 -11.43 8.66
N GLN A 32 -2.94 -11.95 9.79
CA GLN A 32 -1.83 -12.90 9.80
C GLN A 32 -2.27 -14.22 9.16
N GLY A 33 -1.49 -14.69 8.17
CA GLY A 33 -1.78 -15.91 7.43
C GLY A 33 -2.67 -15.74 6.19
N LEU A 34 -3.14 -14.52 5.90
CA LEU A 34 -3.87 -14.22 4.67
C LEU A 34 -2.91 -13.71 3.59
N GLN A 35 -2.93 -14.35 2.43
CA GLN A 35 -2.19 -13.89 1.24
C GLN A 35 -3.21 -13.48 0.16
N VAL A 36 -3.34 -12.17 -0.04
CA VAL A 36 -4.34 -11.56 -0.95
C VAL A 36 -4.23 -12.09 -2.38
N ASP A 37 -3.04 -12.43 -2.85
CA ASP A 37 -2.81 -12.98 -4.19
C ASP A 37 -3.43 -14.38 -4.35
N TRP A 38 -3.43 -15.23 -3.30
CA TRP A 38 -4.10 -16.53 -3.34
C TRP A 38 -5.60 -16.41 -3.37
N GLU A 39 -6.16 -15.46 -2.61
CA GLU A 39 -7.59 -15.16 -2.70
C GLU A 39 -7.97 -14.69 -4.11
N ALA A 40 -7.12 -13.89 -4.77
CA ALA A 40 -7.37 -13.46 -6.14
C ALA A 40 -7.23 -14.59 -7.19
N ILE A 41 -6.34 -15.57 -6.95
CA ILE A 41 -6.12 -16.70 -7.87
C ILE A 41 -7.15 -17.82 -7.67
N LEU A 42 -7.54 -18.09 -6.43
CA LEU A 42 -8.43 -19.20 -6.07
C LEU A 42 -9.91 -18.83 -6.19
N ASN A 43 -10.27 -17.55 -6.03
CA ASN A 43 -11.63 -17.09 -6.28
C ASN A 43 -11.84 -16.88 -7.79
N LEU A 44 -12.63 -17.76 -8.39
CA LEU A 44 -13.08 -17.65 -9.79
C LEU A 44 -14.05 -16.49 -10.00
N ASP A 45 -14.73 -16.09 -8.93
CA ASP A 45 -15.75 -15.05 -8.93
C ASP A 45 -15.21 -13.76 -8.28
N PRO A 46 -15.29 -12.60 -8.96
CA PRO A 46 -14.74 -11.36 -8.46
C PRO A 46 -15.47 -10.82 -7.22
N ASP A 47 -16.76 -11.09 -7.07
CA ASP A 47 -17.51 -10.64 -5.88
C ASP A 47 -17.05 -11.40 -4.64
N SER A 48 -16.73 -12.68 -4.78
CA SER A 48 -16.18 -13.52 -3.70
C SER A 48 -14.81 -13.02 -3.22
N PHE A 49 -13.93 -12.61 -4.14
CA PHE A 49 -12.67 -11.95 -3.78
C PHE A 49 -12.90 -10.63 -3.04
N VAL A 50 -13.80 -9.80 -3.56
CA VAL A 50 -14.11 -8.50 -2.97
C VAL A 50 -14.67 -8.67 -1.57
N ASP A 51 -15.53 -9.64 -1.31
CA ASP A 51 -16.12 -9.87 0.02
C ASP A 51 -15.08 -10.40 1.03
N SER A 52 -14.17 -11.27 0.59
CA SER A 52 -13.00 -11.69 1.38
C SER A 52 -12.15 -10.49 1.80
N VAL A 53 -11.85 -9.58 0.85
CA VAL A 53 -11.02 -8.40 1.11
C VAL A 53 -11.75 -7.35 1.96
N LYS A 54 -13.03 -7.08 1.68
CA LYS A 54 -13.86 -6.11 2.42
C LYS A 54 -13.87 -6.40 3.92
N SER A 55 -13.96 -7.69 4.29
CA SER A 55 -14.13 -8.13 5.69
C SER A 55 -13.05 -7.58 6.64
N TRP A 56 -11.81 -7.44 6.18
CA TRP A 56 -10.68 -6.93 6.97
C TRP A 56 -10.22 -5.54 6.53
N LEU A 57 -10.39 -5.20 5.25
CA LEU A 57 -9.92 -3.93 4.69
C LEU A 57 -10.82 -2.76 5.11
N TYR A 58 -12.15 -2.91 5.05
CA TYR A 58 -13.09 -1.81 5.31
C TYR A 58 -13.09 -1.33 6.77
N PRO A 59 -13.04 -2.22 7.79
CA PRO A 59 -12.89 -1.78 9.17
C PRO A 59 -11.58 -1.02 9.44
N SER A 60 -10.58 -1.23 8.59
CA SER A 60 -9.23 -0.66 8.71
C SER A 60 -9.03 0.61 7.88
N LEU A 61 -10.04 1.02 7.11
CA LEU A 61 -10.02 2.22 6.26
C LEU A 61 -10.54 3.41 7.05
N LYS A 62 -9.71 4.46 7.15
CA LYS A 62 -10.06 5.73 7.75
C LYS A 62 -10.01 6.82 6.69
N VAL A 63 -11.06 7.62 6.60
CA VAL A 63 -11.04 8.80 5.73
C VAL A 63 -10.12 9.84 6.37
N ASN A 64 -9.04 10.18 5.67
CA ASN A 64 -8.10 11.20 6.10
C ASN A 64 -7.88 12.23 4.98
N THR A 65 -8.10 13.50 5.28
CA THR A 65 -7.89 14.63 4.36
C THR A 65 -6.78 15.57 4.81
N SER A 66 -6.03 15.21 5.86
CA SER A 66 -4.93 16.02 6.40
C SER A 66 -3.81 16.28 5.40
N TRP A 67 -3.69 15.45 4.36
CA TRP A 67 -2.77 15.61 3.23
C TRP A 67 -2.96 16.94 2.48
N LYS A 68 -4.15 17.54 2.54
CA LYS A 68 -4.45 18.81 1.86
C LYS A 68 -3.67 19.99 2.42
N ASP A 69 -3.24 19.89 3.67
CA ASP A 69 -2.48 20.94 4.35
C ASP A 69 -0.97 20.81 4.08
N TYR A 70 -0.53 19.75 3.39
CA TYR A 70 0.88 19.56 3.08
C TYR A 70 1.33 20.47 1.93
N PRO A 71 2.49 21.12 2.07
CA PRO A 71 3.05 21.93 0.99
C PRO A 71 3.42 21.06 -0.21
N ASP A 72 3.31 21.62 -1.40
CA ASP A 72 3.66 20.94 -2.64
C ASP A 72 5.13 20.50 -2.60
N VAL A 73 5.41 19.31 -3.13
CA VAL A 73 6.75 18.71 -3.18
C VAL A 73 7.70 19.63 -3.95
N ALA A 74 7.22 20.26 -5.03
CA ALA A 74 7.99 21.21 -5.82
C ALA A 74 8.32 22.51 -5.05
N SER A 75 7.49 22.89 -4.08
CA SER A 75 7.72 24.06 -3.21
C SER A 75 8.66 23.75 -2.04
N THR A 76 8.73 22.49 -1.63
CA THR A 76 9.49 22.05 -0.45
C THR A 76 10.90 21.55 -0.80
N PHE A 77 11.09 21.01 -2.00
CA PHE A 77 12.34 20.38 -2.43
C PHE A 77 12.88 21.04 -3.71
N SER A 78 14.10 21.55 -3.63
CA SER A 78 14.75 22.26 -4.75
C SER A 78 15.27 21.33 -5.85
N THR A 79 15.57 20.08 -5.51
CA THR A 79 16.15 19.10 -6.45
C THR A 79 15.50 17.74 -6.26
N THR A 80 15.19 17.04 -7.35
CA THR A 80 14.66 15.66 -7.34
C THR A 80 15.46 14.72 -6.43
N GLY A 81 16.79 14.87 -6.37
CA GLY A 81 17.65 14.10 -5.47
C GLY A 81 17.30 14.24 -3.98
N SER A 82 16.91 15.45 -3.53
CA SER A 82 16.55 15.69 -2.12
C SER A 82 15.25 15.01 -1.71
N VAL A 83 14.32 14.80 -2.65
CA VAL A 83 13.12 13.99 -2.44
C VAL A 83 13.51 12.53 -2.21
N TYR A 84 14.35 11.97 -3.08
CA TYR A 84 14.82 10.58 -2.94
C TYR A 84 15.58 10.34 -1.64
N PHE A 85 16.45 11.26 -1.22
CA PHE A 85 17.15 11.15 0.06
C PHE A 85 16.19 11.13 1.24
N LYS A 86 15.22 12.06 1.30
CA LYS A 86 14.23 12.11 2.38
C LYS A 86 13.30 10.90 2.41
N VAL A 87 12.94 10.38 1.24
CA VAL A 87 12.13 9.17 1.13
C VAL A 87 12.95 7.95 1.57
N ALA A 88 14.21 7.82 1.12
CA ALA A 88 15.11 6.75 1.52
C ALA A 88 15.44 6.77 3.02
N ASP A 89 15.69 7.94 3.62
CA ASP A 89 15.89 8.11 5.06
C ASP A 89 14.68 7.63 5.86
N ASN A 90 13.46 7.93 5.41
CA ASN A 90 12.25 7.43 6.05
C ASN A 90 12.13 5.89 5.95
N TYR A 91 12.51 5.27 4.83
CA TYR A 91 12.50 3.81 4.71
C TYR A 91 13.58 3.13 5.57
N ILE A 92 14.75 3.75 5.70
CA ILE A 92 15.82 3.29 6.59
C ILE A 92 15.41 3.46 8.05
N ALA A 93 14.78 4.58 8.42
CA ALA A 93 14.28 4.84 9.77
C ALA A 93 13.05 3.99 10.15
N ALA A 94 12.19 3.67 9.18
CA ALA A 94 11.01 2.81 9.38
C ALA A 94 11.36 1.32 9.49
N GLY A 95 12.65 0.94 9.45
CA GLY A 95 13.07 -0.45 9.57
C GLY A 95 12.49 -1.35 8.48
N LEU A 96 12.06 -0.78 7.35
CA LEU A 96 11.58 -1.52 6.19
C LEU A 96 12.77 -2.08 5.39
N VAL A 97 13.75 -2.65 6.11
CA VAL A 97 14.39 -3.86 5.60
C VAL A 97 13.23 -4.79 5.38
N ILE A 98 12.94 -5.05 4.12
CA ILE A 98 12.17 -6.19 3.66
C ILE A 98 12.81 -7.39 4.36
N SER A 99 12.34 -7.70 5.57
CA SER A 99 12.65 -8.92 6.27
C SER A 99 12.05 -9.95 5.36
N CYS A 100 12.93 -10.49 4.52
CA CYS A 100 12.80 -11.76 3.83
C CYS A 100 11.64 -12.55 4.43
N CYS A 101 10.51 -12.60 3.71
CA CYS A 101 9.69 -13.79 3.78
C CYS A 101 10.52 -14.92 3.16
N CYS A 102 11.42 -15.47 3.97
CA CYS A 102 12.02 -16.80 3.86
C CYS A 102 12.15 -17.31 5.30
#